data_AF-A0A5M3VWA0-F1
#
_entry.id   AF-A0A5M3VWA0-F1
#
_cell.length_a   1.000
_cell.length_b   1.000
_cell.length_c   1.000
_cell.angle_alpha   90.00
_cell.angle_beta   90.00
_cell.angle_gamma   90.00
#
_symmetry.space_group_name_H-M   'P 1'
#
loop_
_entity.id
_entity.type
_entity.pdbx_description
1 polymer ?
#
loop_
_entity_poly.entity_id
_entity_poly.type
_entity_poly.pdbx_seq_one_letter_code
_entity_poly.pdbx_strand_id
1 'polypeptide(L)'
;MPLQESAEDSVALDYGQFFIHDVGTYFDVSEFPGDTWLETMDNCALILGFTSGMYATVKLELWTEPPDPVDPDDWNDDPIATQLLSEFGEICVSDALFGTQAAHLLLGEADTVWNVLAHRRPTEDPNYPEDYLFQFWKNS
;
A
#
# COMPACT_ATOMS: atom_id res chain seq x y z
N MET A 1 12.80 12.35 -5.89
CA MET A 1 12.04 11.72 -7.00
C MET A 1 12.16 10.22 -6.87
N PRO A 2 11.11 9.43 -7.16
CA PRO A 2 11.18 7.97 -7.03
C PRO A 2 12.20 7.37 -7.99
N LEU A 3 12.85 6.29 -7.57
CA LEU A 3 13.71 5.44 -8.40
C LEU A 3 12.90 4.60 -9.38
N GLN A 4 11.78 4.07 -8.89
CA GLN A 4 10.85 3.23 -9.60
C GLN A 4 9.44 3.52 -9.08
N GLU A 5 8.46 3.41 -9.97
CA GLU A 5 7.05 3.50 -9.63
C GLU A 5 6.31 2.35 -10.30
N SER A 6 5.26 1.86 -9.64
CA SER A 6 4.25 1.03 -10.31
C SER A 6 3.46 1.89 -11.30
N ALA A 7 2.71 1.24 -12.20
CA ALA A 7 1.59 1.93 -12.80
C ALA A 7 0.61 2.38 -11.70
N GLU A 8 -0.13 3.45 -11.96
CA GLU A 8 -1.34 3.73 -11.20
C GLU A 8 -2.38 2.68 -11.61
N ASP A 9 -2.77 1.84 -10.66
CA ASP A 9 -3.64 0.69 -10.86
C ASP A 9 -4.86 0.77 -9.95
N SER A 10 -5.91 0.04 -10.29
CA SER A 10 -7.13 -0.02 -9.48
C SER A 10 -7.18 -1.30 -8.62
N VAL A 11 -7.59 -1.16 -7.37
CA VAL A 11 -7.89 -2.30 -6.47
C VAL A 11 -9.35 -2.24 -6.02
N ALA A 12 -10.00 -3.40 -5.88
CA ALA A 12 -11.32 -3.49 -5.29
C ALA A 12 -11.23 -3.38 -3.76
N LEU A 13 -12.09 -2.54 -3.17
CA LEU A 13 -12.26 -2.37 -1.73
C LEU A 13 -13.31 -3.37 -1.21
N ASP A 14 -13.02 -4.66 -1.35
CA ASP A 14 -13.87 -5.73 -0.84
C ASP A 14 -13.95 -5.64 0.69
N TYR A 15 -15.17 -5.53 1.23
CA TYR A 15 -15.40 -5.22 2.65
C TYR A 15 -14.71 -3.93 3.14
N GLY A 16 -14.37 -3.02 2.21
CA GLY A 16 -13.68 -1.78 2.53
C GLY A 16 -12.21 -1.95 2.86
N GLN A 17 -11.57 -3.00 2.35
CA GLN A 17 -10.17 -3.29 2.63
C GLN A 17 -9.44 -3.88 1.42
N PHE A 18 -8.12 -3.74 1.43
CA PHE A 18 -7.19 -4.37 0.51
C PHE A 18 -5.84 -4.61 1.19
N PHE A 19 -4.92 -5.28 0.50
CA PHE A 19 -3.64 -5.68 1.07
C PHE A 19 -2.45 -5.24 0.24
N ILE A 20 -1.30 -5.05 0.89
CA ILE A 20 0.01 -5.01 0.27
C ILE A 20 0.81 -6.18 0.81
N HIS A 21 1.39 -7.00 -0.07
CA HIS A 21 2.18 -8.16 0.35
C HIS A 21 3.18 -8.57 -0.75
N ASP A 22 4.14 -9.43 -0.42
CA ASP A 22 5.03 -10.00 -1.42
C ASP A 22 4.26 -10.80 -2.51
N VAL A 23 4.77 -10.79 -3.74
CA VAL A 23 4.19 -11.59 -4.81
C VAL A 23 4.33 -13.08 -4.49
N GLY A 24 3.20 -13.80 -4.50
CA GLY A 24 3.16 -15.25 -4.33
C GLY A 24 3.06 -15.73 -2.89
N THR A 25 2.88 -14.84 -1.92
CA THR A 25 2.56 -15.20 -0.54
C THR A 25 1.05 -15.40 -0.34
N TYR A 26 0.73 -16.27 0.62
CA TYR A 26 -0.61 -16.42 1.19
C TYR A 26 -0.50 -15.99 2.65
N PHE A 27 -1.38 -15.10 3.08
CA PHE A 27 -1.38 -14.55 4.45
C PHE A 27 -2.71 -14.85 5.13
N ASP A 28 -2.67 -15.00 6.46
CA ASP A 28 -3.87 -15.15 7.29
C ASP A 28 -4.35 -13.78 7.75
N VAL A 29 -5.43 -13.30 7.15
CA VAL A 29 -6.01 -11.97 7.45
C VAL A 29 -6.66 -11.88 8.83
N SER A 30 -6.90 -13.02 9.50
CA SER A 30 -7.58 -13.03 10.80
C SER A 30 -6.73 -12.48 11.94
N GLU A 31 -5.44 -12.25 11.69
CA GLU A 31 -4.49 -11.76 12.69
C GLU A 31 -4.49 -10.23 12.82
N PHE A 32 -5.03 -9.48 11.85
CA PHE A 32 -5.09 -8.02 11.89
C PHE A 32 -6.18 -7.50 12.85
N PRO A 33 -5.82 -6.70 13.88
CA PRO A 33 -6.76 -5.97 14.74
C PRO A 33 -7.70 -5.04 13.98
N GLY A 34 -7.21 -4.31 12.98
CA GLY A 34 -8.01 -3.35 12.21
C GLY A 34 -8.33 -2.04 12.94
N ASP A 35 -7.47 -1.62 13.88
CA ASP A 35 -7.65 -0.41 14.69
C ASP A 35 -7.19 0.88 13.98
N THR A 36 -6.28 0.76 13.00
CA THR A 36 -5.76 1.85 12.18
C THR A 36 -6.00 1.58 10.70
N TRP A 37 -6.04 2.64 9.87
CA TRP A 37 -6.32 2.46 8.46
C TRP A 37 -5.18 1.81 7.67
N LEU A 38 -3.96 1.90 8.19
CA LEU A 38 -2.82 1.12 7.75
C LEU A 38 -2.30 0.34 8.94
N GLU A 39 -2.14 -0.96 8.77
CA GLU A 39 -1.54 -1.85 9.75
C GLU A 39 -0.59 -2.81 9.04
N THR A 40 0.61 -3.00 9.56
CA THR A 40 1.59 -3.96 9.02
C THR A 40 1.82 -5.10 9.98
N MET A 41 1.90 -6.30 9.43
CA MET A 41 2.21 -7.54 10.16
C MET A 41 3.07 -8.41 9.26
N ASP A 42 4.29 -8.70 9.72
CA ASP A 42 5.31 -9.44 8.97
C ASP A 42 5.49 -8.90 7.53
N ASN A 43 5.13 -9.70 6.53
CA ASN A 43 5.27 -9.43 5.11
C ASN A 43 3.97 -8.93 4.45
N CYS A 44 2.99 -8.49 5.24
CA CYS A 44 1.71 -8.01 4.78
C CYS A 44 1.33 -6.67 5.45
N ALA A 45 0.58 -5.85 4.71
CA ALA A 45 -0.11 -4.68 5.23
C ALA A 45 -1.61 -4.80 4.93
N LEU A 46 -2.44 -4.53 5.94
CA LEU A 46 -3.88 -4.31 5.80
C LEU A 46 -4.14 -2.81 5.60
N ILE A 47 -4.93 -2.48 4.59
CA ILE A 47 -5.39 -1.13 4.33
C ILE A 47 -6.91 -1.09 4.45
N LEU A 48 -7.42 -0.18 5.28
CA LEU A 48 -8.85 0.12 5.43
C LEU A 48 -9.23 1.37 4.62
N GLY A 49 -10.17 1.17 3.71
CA GLY A 49 -10.76 2.20 2.85
C GLY A 49 -11.69 3.18 3.58
N PHE A 50 -11.98 4.31 2.94
CA PHE A 50 -13.08 5.18 3.35
C PHE A 50 -14.45 4.59 2.96
N THR A 51 -14.49 3.81 1.89
CA THR A 51 -15.68 3.20 1.29
C THR A 51 -15.55 1.69 1.20
N SER A 52 -16.67 1.00 0.89
CA SER A 52 -16.74 -0.45 0.79
C SER A 52 -17.53 -0.86 -0.46
N GLY A 53 -17.05 -1.89 -1.17
CA GLY A 53 -17.65 -2.37 -2.41
C GLY A 53 -17.42 -1.46 -3.63
N MET A 54 -16.37 -0.64 -3.56
CA MET A 54 -15.93 0.30 -4.61
C MET A 54 -14.51 -0.04 -5.06
N TYR A 55 -13.93 0.77 -5.95
CA TYR A 55 -12.52 0.68 -6.32
C TYR A 55 -11.74 1.87 -5.77
N ALA A 56 -10.44 1.70 -5.57
CA ALA A 56 -9.51 2.78 -5.28
C ALA A 56 -8.38 2.78 -6.31
N THR A 57 -7.78 3.94 -6.55
CA THR A 57 -6.49 3.99 -7.26
C THR A 57 -5.36 3.78 -6.26
N VAL A 58 -4.33 3.05 -6.67
CA VAL A 58 -3.15 2.80 -5.85
C VAL A 58 -1.90 2.97 -6.69
N LYS A 59 -0.90 3.64 -6.10
CA LYS A 59 0.44 3.78 -6.64
C LYS A 59 1.48 3.37 -5.61
N LEU A 60 2.47 2.60 -6.05
CA LEU A 60 3.63 2.23 -5.25
C LEU A 60 4.89 2.92 -5.80
N GLU A 61 5.77 3.39 -4.91
CA GLU A 61 7.01 4.06 -5.28
C GLU A 61 8.20 3.53 -4.47
N LEU A 62 9.34 3.33 -5.12
CA LEU A 62 10.61 3.00 -4.49
C LEU A 62 11.51 4.23 -4.45
N TRP A 63 12.15 4.48 -3.31
CA TRP A 63 13.04 5.60 -3.05
C TRP A 63 14.37 5.15 -2.45
N THR A 64 15.45 5.89 -2.73
CA THR A 64 16.77 5.64 -2.14
C THR A 64 16.88 6.06 -0.68
N GLU A 65 16.15 7.11 -0.33
CA GLU A 65 16.16 7.78 0.95
C GLU A 65 14.72 8.20 1.28
N PRO A 66 14.41 8.58 2.53
CA PRO A 66 13.07 9.02 2.89
C PRO A 66 12.56 10.08 1.91
N PRO A 67 11.34 9.93 1.36
CA PRO A 67 10.78 10.92 0.44
C PRO A 67 10.65 12.29 1.15
N ASP A 68 10.74 13.35 0.35
CA ASP A 68 10.44 14.69 0.85
C ASP A 68 9.00 14.74 1.40
N PRO A 69 8.72 15.53 2.45
CA PRO A 69 7.37 15.74 2.92
C PRO A 69 6.49 16.23 1.78
N VAL A 70 5.35 15.56 1.56
CA VAL A 70 4.34 16.02 0.61
C VAL A 70 3.65 17.27 1.15
N ASP A 71 3.13 18.09 0.25
CA ASP A 71 2.31 19.23 0.65
C ASP A 71 1.04 18.69 1.34
N PRO A 72 0.71 19.14 2.57
CA PRO A 72 -0.53 18.74 3.23
C PRO A 72 -1.80 19.10 2.44
N ASP A 73 -1.72 19.99 1.44
CA ASP A 73 -2.85 20.25 0.53
C ASP A 73 -3.02 19.16 -0.56
N ASP A 74 -2.01 18.31 -0.80
CA ASP A 74 -2.04 17.26 -1.83
C ASP A 74 -2.70 15.96 -1.33
N TRP A 75 -2.66 15.70 -0.02
CA TRP A 75 -3.15 14.49 0.63
C TRP A 75 -3.94 14.82 1.89
N ASN A 76 -5.08 14.16 2.10
CA ASN A 76 -6.06 14.56 3.10
C ASN A 76 -5.73 14.10 4.54
N ASP A 77 -5.00 12.99 4.67
CA ASP A 77 -4.76 12.34 5.96
C ASP A 77 -3.34 12.58 6.47
N ASP A 78 -3.18 12.56 7.80
CA ASP A 78 -1.87 12.48 8.43
C ASP A 78 -1.18 11.19 7.94
N PRO A 79 -0.01 11.29 7.27
CA PRO A 79 0.62 10.12 6.68
C PRO A 79 1.07 9.15 7.77
N ILE A 80 0.86 7.86 7.53
CA ILE A 80 1.34 6.81 8.43
C ILE A 80 2.70 6.33 7.95
N ALA A 81 3.69 6.39 8.84
CA ALA A 81 4.99 5.78 8.65
C ALA A 81 5.06 4.46 9.42
N THR A 82 5.45 3.38 8.74
CA THR A 82 5.57 2.04 9.32
C THR A 82 6.69 1.24 8.62
N GLN A 83 6.80 -0.04 8.93
CA GLN A 83 7.75 -0.97 8.33
C GLN A 83 7.03 -2.22 7.81
N LEU A 84 7.55 -2.77 6.72
CA LEU A 84 7.08 -3.99 6.08
C LEU A 84 8.28 -4.88 5.75
N LEU A 85 8.23 -6.15 6.12
CA LEU A 85 9.21 -7.13 5.66
C LEU A 85 8.90 -7.51 4.21
N SER A 86 9.90 -7.56 3.33
CA SER A 86 9.77 -8.21 2.03
C SER A 86 10.70 -9.41 1.99
N GLU A 87 10.14 -10.60 1.86
CA GLU A 87 10.86 -11.86 1.74
C GLU A 87 11.39 -12.07 0.32
N PHE A 88 10.67 -11.57 -0.69
CA PHE A 88 10.99 -11.85 -2.10
C PHE A 88 11.53 -10.66 -2.87
N GLY A 89 11.44 -9.45 -2.31
CA GLY A 89 11.91 -8.22 -2.95
C GLY A 89 10.98 -7.71 -4.05
N GLU A 90 9.77 -8.23 -4.16
CA GLU A 90 8.71 -7.74 -5.06
C GLU A 90 7.37 -7.79 -4.33
N ILE A 91 6.68 -6.66 -4.27
CA ILE A 91 5.39 -6.51 -3.62
C ILE A 91 4.31 -6.19 -4.64
N CYS A 92 3.07 -6.52 -4.29
CA CYS A 92 1.87 -6.15 -5.01
C CYS A 92 0.77 -5.69 -4.07
N VAL A 93 -0.21 -5.01 -4.64
CA VAL A 93 -1.51 -4.75 -4.01
C VAL A 93 -2.47 -5.89 -4.37
N SER A 94 -3.36 -6.29 -3.47
CA SER A 94 -4.42 -7.24 -3.82
C SER A 94 -5.75 -6.92 -3.14
N ASP A 95 -6.84 -7.29 -3.83
CA ASP A 95 -8.17 -7.25 -3.22
C ASP A 95 -8.32 -8.31 -2.12
N ALA A 96 -9.27 -8.10 -1.21
CA ALA A 96 -9.41 -8.95 -0.05
C ALA A 96 -10.21 -10.25 -0.28
N LEU A 97 -11.04 -10.32 -1.31
CA LEU A 97 -11.98 -11.43 -1.49
C LEU A 97 -11.43 -12.55 -2.39
N PHE A 98 -10.80 -12.17 -3.48
CA PHE A 98 -10.25 -13.05 -4.51
C PHE A 98 -8.72 -13.06 -4.54
N GLY A 99 -8.08 -12.06 -3.92
CA GLY A 99 -6.61 -11.92 -3.96
C GLY A 99 -6.10 -11.58 -5.35
N THR A 100 -6.90 -10.85 -6.16
CA THR A 100 -6.45 -10.39 -7.47
C THR A 100 -5.36 -9.35 -7.27
N GLN A 101 -4.18 -9.62 -7.82
CA GLN A 101 -3.03 -8.74 -7.70
C GLN A 101 -3.10 -7.59 -8.71
N ALA A 102 -2.69 -6.41 -8.26
CA ALA A 102 -2.56 -5.16 -9.00
C ALA A 102 -1.34 -4.40 -8.47
N ALA A 103 -0.91 -3.32 -9.15
CA ALA A 103 0.17 -2.43 -8.72
C ALA A 103 1.42 -3.18 -8.20
N HIS A 104 2.26 -3.66 -9.12
CA HIS A 104 3.49 -4.36 -8.76
C HIS A 104 4.67 -3.40 -8.59
N LEU A 105 5.49 -3.63 -7.56
CA LEU A 105 6.72 -2.89 -7.33
C LEU A 105 7.88 -3.84 -6.99
N LEU A 106 8.96 -3.74 -7.77
CA LEU A 106 10.21 -4.43 -7.48
C LEU A 106 11.02 -3.60 -6.49
N LEU A 107 11.21 -4.11 -5.28
CA LEU A 107 12.05 -3.51 -4.24
C LEU A 107 13.53 -3.88 -4.44
N GLY A 108 13.79 -5.06 -5.02
CA GLY A 108 15.11 -5.48 -5.49
C GLY A 108 15.98 -6.22 -4.47
N GLU A 109 15.59 -6.22 -3.19
CA GLU A 109 16.26 -7.01 -2.14
C GLU A 109 15.27 -7.86 -1.35
N ALA A 110 15.56 -9.16 -1.28
CA ALA A 110 14.85 -10.16 -0.51
C ALA A 110 15.22 -10.09 0.99
N ASP A 111 14.43 -10.72 1.84
CA ASP A 111 14.62 -10.81 3.30
C ASP A 111 14.99 -9.47 3.97
N THR A 112 14.35 -8.38 3.52
CA THR A 112 14.71 -7.01 3.90
C THR A 112 13.51 -6.28 4.48
N VAL A 113 13.73 -5.56 5.58
CA VAL A 113 12.71 -4.65 6.15
C VAL A 113 12.78 -3.32 5.41
N TRP A 114 11.64 -2.89 4.90
CA TRP A 114 11.45 -1.63 4.20
C TRP A 114 10.66 -0.67 5.07
N ASN A 115 11.07 0.59 5.09
CA ASN A 115 10.23 1.65 5.62
C ASN A 115 9.14 1.97 4.58
N VAL A 116 7.94 2.26 5.08
CA VAL A 116 6.77 2.58 4.27
C VAL A 116 6.19 3.90 4.77
N LEU A 117 6.00 4.85 3.86
CA LEU A 117 5.18 6.04 4.09
C LEU A 117 3.92 5.93 3.26
N ALA A 118 2.77 6.03 3.90
CA ALA A 118 1.48 5.85 3.27
C ALA A 118 0.63 7.11 3.34
N HIS A 119 0.06 7.47 2.20
CA HIS A 119 -0.85 8.57 2.03
C HIS A 119 -2.16 8.05 1.47
N ARG A 120 -3.26 8.69 1.86
CA ARG A 120 -4.57 8.45 1.24
C ARG A 120 -5.36 9.74 1.18
N ARG A 121 -6.29 9.80 0.22
CA ARG A 121 -7.25 10.90 0.10
C ARG A 121 -8.54 10.43 -0.57
N PRO A 122 -9.69 11.04 -0.24
CA PRO A 122 -10.88 10.91 -1.08
C PRO A 122 -10.69 11.65 -2.40
N THR A 123 -11.44 11.25 -3.42
CA THR A 123 -11.50 11.91 -4.73
C THR A 123 -12.93 12.29 -5.08
N GLU A 124 -13.09 13.11 -6.12
CA GLU A 124 -14.40 13.41 -6.70
C GLU A 124 -14.82 12.39 -7.78
N ASP A 125 -13.98 11.40 -8.13
CA ASP A 125 -14.33 10.38 -9.13
C ASP A 125 -15.26 9.33 -8.50
N PRO A 126 -16.51 9.20 -8.97
CA PRO A 126 -17.44 8.23 -8.41
C PRO A 126 -17.06 6.77 -8.66
N ASN A 127 -16.16 6.47 -9.59
CA ASN A 127 -15.69 5.11 -9.86
C ASN A 127 -14.48 4.74 -8.99
N TYR A 128 -13.65 5.73 -8.67
CA TYR A 128 -12.45 5.60 -7.85
C TYR A 128 -12.44 6.67 -6.76
N PRO A 129 -13.34 6.58 -5.76
CA PRO A 129 -13.54 7.63 -4.76
C PRO A 129 -12.34 7.88 -3.84
N GLU A 130 -11.25 7.14 -4.00
CA GLU A 130 -10.09 7.15 -3.10
C GLU A 130 -8.80 6.89 -3.86
N ASP A 131 -7.76 7.63 -3.51
CA ASP A 131 -6.39 7.43 -3.99
C ASP A 131 -5.48 7.03 -2.83
N TYR A 132 -4.55 6.13 -3.10
CA TYR A 132 -3.53 5.69 -2.16
C TYR A 132 -2.14 5.77 -2.79
N LEU A 133 -1.17 6.28 -2.02
CA LEU A 133 0.24 6.30 -2.39
C LEU A 133 1.06 5.65 -1.28
N PHE A 134 1.86 4.66 -1.65
CA PHE A 134 2.79 3.98 -0.74
C PHE A 134 4.22 4.13 -1.24
N GLN A 135 5.08 4.70 -0.40
CA GLN A 135 6.46 5.02 -0.72
C GLN A 135 7.39 4.18 0.15
N PHE A 136 8.28 3.44 -0.49
CA PHE A 136 9.19 2.49 0.13
C PHE A 136 10.62 2.99 0.06
N TRP A 137 11.38 2.85 1.14
CA TRP A 137 12.83 2.99 1.12
C TRP A 137 13.47 2.02 2.12
N LYS A 138 14.71 1.65 1.86
CA LYS A 138 15.39 0.63 2.65
C LYS A 138 15.56 1.08 4.10
N ASN A 139 15.26 0.20 5.05
CA ASN A 139 15.60 0.44 6.45
C ASN A 139 17.11 0.23 6.65
N SER A 140 17.82 1.29 7.06
CA SER A 140 19.29 1.33 7.16
C SER A 140 19.83 0.58 8.37
#